data_AF-A0A2U1LD00-F1
#
_entry.id   AF-A0A2U1LD00-F1
#
_cell.length_a   1.000
_cell.length_b   1.000
_cell.length_c   1.000
_cell.angle_alpha   90.00
_cell.angle_beta   90.00
_cell.angle_gamma   90.00
#
_symmetry.space_group_name_H-M   'P 1'
#
loop_
_entity.id
_entity.type
_entity.pdbx_description
1 polymer ?
#
loop_
_entity_poly.entity_id
_entity_poly.type
_entity_poly.pdbx_seq_one_letter_code
_entity_poly.pdbx_strand_id
1 'polypeptide(L)'
;MENPNSSSGLYRTQSEQLTKISEGDAMTSGVFSDVTKEVESFTLSRKSSRNQVLASPGRIGNSGRNTYLKKGKSAQMKFDFDDVASGAALSRASSAGLGFSFSLAGFTMPSDELGDSRPFSDDDIPEDIEAGMRKKFHTEPTLPIHLKFTEVTYKVITKGVTSTHEKHILHGINGMVNPGEVLALMGPSGSGKTTLLSLLGGRVTDANQGGSITYNDQPYSKFLKSRIGFVTQDDILFPHLTVKETITYAALLRLPKTLTKQEKENQAADIIRELGLERCQDTMIGNSFVRGVSGGERKRVSIGNEIIINPSLLFLDEPTSGLDSTTALRIIELLQDIAETGKTVITTIHQPSSRLFHKFDKLILLGKGSLLYFGKASEAMTYFSSIGCSPLISMNPAEFLLDLANGNLNDVSVPHELEDKVDLGNSGRETRNGKPSPAIVHEYLVEACVANVSKEMKKKLTVRSSIDQEIKSSAQSVKRDWGTSWTKQYSILFRRGIKERKHDYFSWLRITQIVATAIILGLLWWRSNVHSPKDLQNQV
;
A
#
# COMPACT_ATOMS: atom_id res chain seq x y z
N MET A 1 -26.60 13.91 74.98
CA MET A 1 -25.83 14.47 73.85
C MET A 1 -26.02 13.59 72.62
N GLU A 2 -27.25 13.30 72.18
CA GLU A 2 -28.32 14.23 71.72
C GLU A 2 -27.99 14.89 70.37
N ASN A 3 -28.62 14.34 69.32
CA ASN A 3 -29.49 15.01 68.34
C ASN A 3 -29.91 16.46 68.70
N PRO A 4 -30.25 17.35 67.73
CA PRO A 4 -31.29 17.00 66.74
C PRO A 4 -31.35 17.76 65.38
N ASN A 5 -32.38 17.37 64.61
CA ASN A 5 -33.14 18.15 63.61
C ASN A 5 -32.44 18.53 62.28
N SER A 6 -32.90 18.12 61.08
CA SER A 6 -34.25 18.24 60.45
C SER A 6 -34.65 19.69 60.12
N SER A 7 -35.33 20.05 59.02
CA SER A 7 -35.73 19.39 57.77
C SER A 7 -36.56 20.40 56.94
N SER A 8 -36.99 20.03 55.72
CA SER A 8 -38.04 20.70 54.90
C SER A 8 -37.67 22.04 54.25
N GLY A 9 -38.30 22.46 53.13
CA GLY A 9 -39.44 21.87 52.41
C GLY A 9 -39.22 21.74 50.89
N LEU A 10 -39.89 20.80 50.20
CA LEU A 10 -41.31 20.85 49.73
C LEU A 10 -41.44 21.65 48.41
N TYR A 11 -42.16 21.23 47.35
CA TYR A 11 -43.33 20.33 47.27
C TYR A 11 -43.45 19.65 45.88
N ARG A 12 -43.97 18.40 45.86
CA ARG A 12 -44.95 17.76 44.90
C ARG A 12 -44.72 17.84 43.36
N THR A 13 -45.20 16.89 42.54
CA THR A 13 -46.11 15.73 42.72
C THR A 13 -45.88 14.68 41.62
N GLN A 14 -46.02 13.38 41.94
CA GLN A 14 -46.60 12.28 41.11
C GLN A 14 -46.01 12.02 39.69
N SER A 15 -45.93 10.82 39.08
CA SER A 15 -46.24 9.41 39.41
C SER A 15 -45.76 8.57 38.19
N GLU A 16 -45.50 7.25 38.19
CA GLU A 16 -45.50 6.15 39.18
C GLU A 16 -44.27 5.24 38.80
N GLN A 17 -43.61 4.48 39.69
CA GLN A 17 -43.80 3.04 40.00
C GLN A 17 -43.89 2.06 38.80
N LEU A 18 -43.35 0.83 38.83
CA LEU A 18 -42.54 0.06 39.82
C LEU A 18 -41.86 -1.08 38.97
N THR A 19 -40.53 -1.25 38.94
CA THR A 19 -39.74 -2.30 39.65
C THR A 19 -39.90 -3.77 39.17
N LYS A 20 -38.96 -4.73 39.35
CA LYS A 20 -37.61 -4.81 40.00
C LYS A 20 -36.86 -6.06 39.44
N ILE A 21 -35.53 -6.09 39.34
CA ILE A 21 -34.53 -6.74 40.25
C ILE A 21 -34.80 -8.24 40.52
N SER A 22 -33.82 -9.16 40.58
CA SER A 22 -32.37 -9.18 40.21
C SER A 22 -31.83 -10.60 40.53
N GLU A 23 -30.58 -10.89 40.16
CA GLU A 23 -29.73 -12.00 40.68
C GLU A 23 -30.24 -13.46 40.50
N GLY A 24 -29.39 -14.49 40.43
CA GLY A 24 -27.93 -14.55 40.39
C GLY A 24 -27.41 -16.00 40.38
N ASP A 25 -26.10 -16.13 40.17
CA ASP A 25 -25.20 -17.24 40.55
C ASP A 25 -25.25 -18.68 39.99
N ALA A 26 -24.02 -19.21 39.98
CA ALA A 26 -23.57 -20.59 40.24
C ALA A 26 -23.24 -21.57 39.08
N MET A 27 -22.11 -22.27 39.31
CA MET A 27 -21.47 -23.30 38.49
C MET A 27 -22.08 -24.69 38.73
N THR A 28 -21.89 -25.64 37.79
CA THR A 28 -21.44 -27.05 37.99
C THR A 28 -21.48 -27.77 36.63
N SER A 29 -20.37 -28.25 36.06
CA SER A 29 -19.77 -29.59 36.18
C SER A 29 -20.67 -30.77 35.77
N GLY A 30 -20.26 -31.51 34.73
CA GLY A 30 -20.89 -32.79 34.31
C GLY A 30 -20.10 -33.51 33.22
N VAL A 31 -19.59 -34.70 33.53
CA VAL A 31 -18.84 -35.63 32.64
C VAL A 31 -19.77 -36.81 32.29
N PHE A 32 -19.31 -37.76 31.43
CA PHE A 32 -19.93 -39.00 30.93
C PHE A 32 -20.69 -38.88 29.59
N SER A 33 -20.67 -39.85 28.66
CA SER A 33 -19.73 -40.98 28.43
C SER A 33 -20.01 -41.68 27.08
N ASP A 34 -19.03 -42.45 26.58
CA ASP A 34 -19.10 -43.46 25.52
C ASP A 34 -20.44 -44.20 25.32
N VAL A 35 -20.83 -44.42 24.05
CA VAL A 35 -21.37 -45.71 23.53
C VAL A 35 -20.99 -45.89 22.05
N THR A 36 -20.38 -47.03 21.72
CA THR A 36 -20.13 -47.55 20.36
C THR A 36 -21.26 -48.47 19.86
N LYS A 37 -21.54 -48.54 18.54
CA LYS A 37 -21.63 -49.81 17.74
C LYS A 37 -22.12 -49.67 16.29
N GLU A 38 -21.59 -50.56 15.44
CA GLU A 38 -22.14 -51.23 14.22
C GLU A 38 -22.92 -50.38 13.18
N VAL A 39 -22.50 -50.27 11.90
CA VAL A 39 -22.24 -51.28 10.84
C VAL A 39 -23.50 -52.02 10.37
N GLU A 40 -23.99 -51.67 9.18
CA GLU A 40 -24.76 -52.57 8.32
C GLU A 40 -24.66 -52.18 6.84
N SER A 41 -24.78 -53.14 5.91
CA SER A 41 -24.50 -52.96 4.48
C SER A 41 -25.21 -53.98 3.58
N PHE A 42 -26.15 -53.54 2.72
CA PHE A 42 -26.78 -54.32 1.63
C PHE A 42 -27.28 -53.36 0.52
N THR A 43 -26.69 -53.28 -0.69
CA THR A 43 -26.81 -54.12 -1.92
C THR A 43 -27.96 -53.80 -2.92
N LEU A 44 -27.54 -53.43 -4.15
CA LEU A 44 -28.00 -53.88 -5.49
C LEU A 44 -29.38 -53.51 -6.10
N SER A 45 -29.31 -52.88 -7.30
CA SER A 45 -30.06 -53.16 -8.57
C SER A 45 -30.12 -51.85 -9.41
N ARG A 46 -29.54 -51.63 -10.61
CA ARG A 46 -29.22 -52.36 -11.87
C ARG A 46 -30.33 -52.30 -12.95
N LYS A 47 -29.91 -51.85 -14.18
CA LYS A 47 -30.61 -51.74 -15.51
C LYS A 47 -31.15 -50.34 -15.85
N SER A 48 -31.10 -49.84 -17.10
CA SER A 48 -30.35 -50.26 -18.32
C SER A 48 -30.42 -49.17 -19.42
N SER A 49 -29.37 -49.04 -20.25
CA SER A 49 -29.34 -48.64 -21.70
C SER A 49 -30.22 -47.47 -22.24
N ARG A 50 -29.77 -46.61 -23.17
CA ARG A 50 -29.13 -46.94 -24.46
C ARG A 50 -28.58 -45.67 -25.16
N ASN A 51 -27.49 -45.81 -25.93
CA ASN A 51 -26.94 -44.75 -26.81
C ASN A 51 -27.85 -44.40 -28.00
N GLN A 52 -27.74 -43.17 -28.53
CA GLN A 52 -27.29 -42.93 -29.91
C GLN A 52 -26.94 -41.46 -30.20
N VAL A 53 -26.37 -41.20 -31.38
CA VAL A 53 -25.50 -40.05 -31.73
C VAL A 53 -25.99 -39.37 -33.02
N LEU A 54 -25.60 -38.10 -33.19
CA LEU A 54 -25.17 -37.45 -34.47
C LEU A 54 -26.08 -36.37 -35.10
N ALA A 55 -25.36 -35.38 -35.67
CA ALA A 55 -25.67 -34.56 -36.85
C ALA A 55 -26.29 -33.16 -36.69
N SER A 56 -25.50 -32.15 -37.10
CA SER A 56 -25.93 -30.79 -37.48
C SER A 56 -26.35 -30.75 -38.95
N PRO A 57 -27.18 -29.76 -39.35
CA PRO A 57 -26.71 -28.64 -40.20
C PRO A 57 -27.38 -27.29 -39.79
N GLY A 58 -27.13 -26.10 -40.37
CA GLY A 58 -26.19 -25.72 -41.42
C GLY A 58 -26.72 -24.60 -42.35
N ARG A 59 -26.62 -23.32 -41.93
CA ARG A 59 -26.65 -22.05 -42.72
C ARG A 59 -27.87 -21.68 -43.61
N ILE A 60 -27.89 -20.37 -43.98
CA ILE A 60 -28.80 -19.65 -44.92
C ILE A 60 -30.20 -19.33 -44.32
N GLY A 61 -30.81 -18.15 -44.48
CA GLY A 61 -30.31 -16.87 -45.02
C GLY A 61 -31.42 -15.94 -45.55
N ASN A 62 -31.35 -14.66 -45.16
CA ASN A 62 -31.90 -13.47 -45.83
C ASN A 62 -33.42 -13.15 -45.81
N SER A 63 -33.70 -11.87 -46.09
CA SER A 63 -35.00 -11.20 -46.34
C SER A 63 -35.88 -10.85 -45.13
N GLY A 64 -36.16 -9.55 -44.97
CA GLY A 64 -37.07 -9.02 -43.96
C GLY A 64 -38.30 -8.34 -44.56
N ARG A 65 -39.21 -7.85 -43.70
CA ARG A 65 -40.17 -6.79 -44.03
C ARG A 65 -40.71 -6.14 -42.75
N ASN A 66 -40.92 -4.82 -42.80
CA ASN A 66 -41.43 -4.01 -41.70
C ASN A 66 -42.92 -4.26 -41.44
N THR A 67 -43.34 -4.23 -40.18
CA THR A 67 -44.65 -3.71 -39.77
C THR A 67 -44.55 -2.90 -38.48
N TYR A 68 -45.37 -1.85 -38.41
CA TYR A 68 -45.42 -0.88 -37.31
C TYR A 68 -46.14 -1.44 -36.07
N LEU A 69 -45.76 -1.02 -34.86
CA LEU A 69 -46.67 -0.29 -33.93
C LEU A 69 -45.96 0.23 -32.66
N LYS A 70 -46.69 1.05 -31.89
CA LYS A 70 -46.16 2.04 -30.92
C LYS A 70 -46.12 1.56 -29.46
N LYS A 71 -45.26 2.25 -28.69
CA LYS A 71 -45.30 2.52 -27.23
C LYS A 71 -44.99 1.35 -26.25
N GLY A 72 -44.00 1.59 -25.40
CA GLY A 72 -43.82 0.93 -24.11
C GLY A 72 -42.63 1.53 -23.36
N LYS A 73 -42.86 2.15 -22.19
CA LYS A 73 -41.77 2.66 -21.33
C LYS A 73 -41.15 1.51 -20.55
N SER A 74 -39.82 1.44 -20.45
CA SER A 74 -39.08 1.36 -19.18
C SER A 74 -37.59 1.20 -19.46
N ALA A 75 -36.77 1.81 -18.60
CA ALA A 75 -35.32 1.72 -18.69
C ALA A 75 -34.80 0.69 -17.69
N GLN A 76 -33.85 -0.13 -18.11
CA GLN A 76 -32.89 -0.78 -17.22
C GLN A 76 -31.56 -0.90 -17.97
N MET A 77 -30.59 -0.09 -17.56
CA MET A 77 -29.23 -0.15 -18.08
C MET A 77 -28.54 -1.41 -17.57
N LYS A 78 -27.99 -2.17 -18.50
CA LYS A 78 -27.06 -3.26 -18.25
C LYS A 78 -25.69 -2.74 -18.70
N PHE A 79 -24.74 -2.62 -17.78
CA PHE A 79 -23.35 -2.27 -18.10
C PHE A 79 -22.48 -3.48 -17.83
N ASP A 80 -22.11 -4.15 -18.92
CA ASP A 80 -20.92 -4.99 -18.96
C ASP A 80 -19.69 -4.05 -19.00
N PHE A 81 -18.58 -4.48 -18.42
CA PHE A 81 -17.38 -3.67 -18.19
C PHE A 81 -16.22 -4.35 -18.90
N ASP A 82 -15.66 -3.73 -19.94
CA ASP A 82 -14.30 -4.02 -20.43
C ASP A 82 -13.76 -2.91 -21.34
N ASP A 83 -12.43 -2.84 -21.35
CA ASP A 83 -11.51 -2.17 -22.28
C ASP A 83 -11.30 -0.64 -22.33
N VAL A 84 -10.12 -0.30 -21.79
CA VAL A 84 -9.01 0.43 -22.44
C VAL A 84 -8.89 1.96 -22.26
N ALA A 85 -7.62 2.30 -22.02
CA ALA A 85 -7.01 3.56 -21.71
C ALA A 85 -7.04 4.65 -22.79
N SER A 86 -6.50 5.81 -22.39
CA SER A 86 -6.03 6.93 -23.21
C SER A 86 -7.08 7.99 -23.58
N GLY A 87 -6.59 9.21 -23.84
CA GLY A 87 -7.35 10.21 -24.58
C GLY A 87 -8.00 11.30 -23.74
N ALA A 88 -7.33 12.45 -23.70
CA ALA A 88 -7.78 13.72 -23.18
C ALA A 88 -9.23 14.18 -23.51
N ALA A 89 -9.72 15.02 -22.59
CA ALA A 89 -10.52 16.22 -22.82
C ALA A 89 -12.07 16.17 -22.82
N LEU A 90 -12.61 17.36 -22.52
CA LEU A 90 -14.00 17.84 -22.71
C LEU A 90 -15.07 17.39 -21.71
N SER A 91 -15.01 17.98 -20.51
CA SER A 91 -16.22 18.34 -19.78
C SER A 91 -17.09 19.28 -20.63
N ARG A 92 -18.18 18.76 -21.19
CA ARG A 92 -19.29 19.57 -21.70
C ARG A 92 -20.28 19.84 -20.57
N ALA A 93 -20.24 21.05 -20.02
CA ALA A 93 -21.34 21.61 -19.23
C ALA A 93 -21.68 23.00 -19.80
N SER A 94 -22.75 23.07 -20.59
CA SER A 94 -23.27 24.33 -21.11
C SER A 94 -24.00 25.08 -20.01
N SER A 95 -23.58 26.31 -19.73
CA SER A 95 -24.43 27.34 -19.11
C SER A 95 -24.47 28.53 -20.04
N ALA A 96 -25.65 28.79 -20.64
CA ALA A 96 -25.86 29.97 -21.46
C ALA A 96 -25.79 31.24 -20.59
N GLY A 97 -25.04 32.24 -21.04
CA GLY A 97 -24.86 33.51 -20.34
C GLY A 97 -24.46 34.59 -21.34
N LEU A 98 -25.39 35.52 -21.57
CA LEU A 98 -25.37 36.62 -22.53
C LEU A 98 -23.99 37.28 -22.74
N GLY A 99 -23.59 37.44 -23.99
CA GLY A 99 -22.29 37.99 -24.36
C GLY A 99 -22.24 39.52 -24.34
N PHE A 100 -21.08 40.05 -23.95
CA PHE A 100 -20.60 41.37 -24.37
C PHE A 100 -19.18 41.19 -24.92
N SER A 101 -19.04 41.22 -26.24
CA SER A 101 -17.75 41.12 -26.94
C SER A 101 -17.21 42.53 -27.22
N PHE A 102 -16.19 42.96 -26.47
CA PHE A 102 -15.34 44.07 -26.89
C PHE A 102 -14.16 43.54 -27.69
N SER A 103 -14.10 43.91 -28.95
CA SER A 103 -12.93 43.66 -29.81
C SER A 103 -11.97 44.84 -29.70
N LEU A 104 -10.73 44.57 -29.30
CA LEU A 104 -9.62 45.49 -29.50
C LEU A 104 -8.45 44.71 -30.09
N ALA A 105 -8.37 44.72 -31.41
CA ALA A 105 -7.24 44.17 -32.15
C ALA A 105 -6.13 45.22 -32.28
N GLY A 106 -4.88 44.76 -32.23
CA GLY A 106 -3.71 45.55 -32.62
C GLY A 106 -2.80 45.97 -31.48
N PHE A 107 -1.76 45.17 -31.22
CA PHE A 107 -0.39 45.69 -31.33
C PHE A 107 0.54 44.56 -31.77
N THR A 108 1.39 44.85 -32.75
CA THR A 108 2.31 43.93 -33.42
C THR A 108 3.63 43.84 -32.65
N MET A 109 4.22 42.64 -32.55
CA MET A 109 5.64 42.54 -32.17
C MET A 109 6.53 42.99 -33.33
N PRO A 110 7.63 43.73 -33.09
CA PRO A 110 8.68 43.95 -34.07
C PRO A 110 9.62 42.74 -34.13
N SER A 111 10.22 42.55 -35.31
CA SER A 111 11.33 41.63 -35.55
C SER A 111 12.68 42.38 -35.53
N ASP A 112 13.75 41.61 -35.73
CA ASP A 112 15.16 42.02 -35.91
C ASP A 112 15.89 42.35 -34.59
N GLU A 113 17.19 42.04 -34.43
CA GLU A 113 18.24 41.82 -35.43
C GLU A 113 19.27 40.74 -35.00
N LEU A 114 20.08 40.21 -35.92
CA LEU A 114 21.10 39.17 -35.64
C LEU A 114 22.34 39.72 -34.93
N GLY A 115 22.96 38.91 -34.05
CA GLY A 115 24.28 39.18 -33.48
C GLY A 115 25.04 37.91 -33.06
N ASP A 116 26.07 37.58 -33.84
CA ASP A 116 27.20 36.67 -33.58
C ASP A 116 26.99 35.33 -32.83
N SER A 117 27.08 34.26 -33.62
CA SER A 117 27.39 32.91 -33.16
C SER A 117 28.81 32.82 -32.57
N ARG A 118 28.90 32.37 -31.31
CA ARG A 118 30.10 31.69 -30.79
C ARG A 118 29.75 30.22 -30.56
N PRO A 119 30.66 29.27 -30.83
CA PRO A 119 30.37 27.86 -30.61
C PRO A 119 30.16 27.61 -29.11
N PHE A 120 29.07 26.92 -28.76
CA PHE A 120 28.86 26.40 -27.41
C PHE A 120 29.95 25.37 -27.10
N SER A 121 30.78 25.68 -26.11
CA SER A 121 31.64 24.71 -25.43
C SER A 121 30.78 23.91 -24.45
N ASP A 122 30.92 22.57 -24.46
CA ASP A 122 30.15 21.64 -23.60
C ASP A 122 30.55 21.67 -22.11
N ASP A 123 31.47 22.57 -21.72
CA ASP A 123 32.01 22.71 -20.37
C ASP A 123 31.26 23.78 -19.55
N ASP A 124 29.99 23.56 -19.23
CA ASP A 124 29.28 24.27 -18.15
C ASP A 124 27.99 23.53 -17.71
N ILE A 125 28.08 22.21 -17.54
CA ILE A 125 27.14 21.48 -16.68
C ILE A 125 27.55 21.78 -15.24
N PRO A 126 26.69 22.36 -14.37
CA PRO A 126 27.03 22.50 -12.97
C PRO A 126 27.19 21.10 -12.37
N GLU A 127 28.43 20.73 -12.01
CA GLU A 127 28.66 19.51 -11.25
C GLU A 127 27.76 19.51 -10.01
N ASP A 128 27.08 18.39 -9.76
CA ASP A 128 26.24 18.21 -8.58
C ASP A 128 27.10 18.24 -7.31
N ILE A 129 27.33 19.45 -6.75
CA ILE A 129 27.87 19.68 -5.41
C ILE A 129 26.79 19.29 -4.39
N GLU A 130 26.52 17.98 -4.35
CA GLU A 130 25.75 17.23 -3.35
C GLU A 130 26.58 16.06 -2.79
N ALA A 131 27.81 15.84 -3.27
CA ALA A 131 28.80 14.92 -2.69
C ALA A 131 29.43 15.45 -1.38
N GLY A 132 28.71 16.29 -0.62
CA GLY A 132 29.11 16.77 0.70
C GLY A 132 29.02 15.64 1.75
N MET A 133 29.96 15.61 2.69
CA MET A 133 30.12 14.56 3.70
C MET A 133 28.80 14.00 4.25
N ARG A 134 28.52 12.72 3.98
CA ARG A 134 27.38 12.00 4.57
C ARG A 134 27.48 12.00 6.09
N LYS A 135 26.62 12.76 6.76
CA LYS A 135 26.43 12.66 8.22
C LYS A 135 25.62 11.40 8.48
N LYS A 136 26.17 10.49 9.31
CA LYS A 136 25.46 9.28 9.71
C LYS A 136 24.15 9.64 10.41
N PHE A 137 23.12 8.80 10.26
CA PHE A 137 21.86 8.96 11.01
C PHE A 137 22.15 8.91 12.52
N HIS A 138 21.86 10.00 13.21
CA HIS A 138 22.10 10.15 14.65
C HIS A 138 20.78 9.98 15.42
N THR A 139 20.12 8.83 15.22
CA THR A 139 18.92 8.47 15.99
C THR A 139 19.25 7.77 17.30
N GLU A 140 18.41 7.96 18.32
CA GLU A 140 18.46 7.17 19.56
C GLU A 140 18.40 5.66 19.23
N PRO A 141 19.17 4.80 19.93
CA PRO A 141 19.18 3.37 19.68
C PRO A 141 17.78 2.79 19.89
N THR A 142 17.23 2.18 18.84
CA THR A 142 15.92 1.52 18.89
C THR A 142 16.04 0.10 19.41
N LEU A 143 14.93 -0.48 19.89
CA LEU A 143 14.88 -1.91 20.15
C LEU A 143 15.14 -2.67 18.83
N PRO A 144 16.16 -3.54 18.74
CA PRO A 144 16.33 -4.40 17.56
C PRO A 144 15.13 -5.34 17.40
N ILE A 145 14.51 -5.37 16.21
CA ILE A 145 13.40 -6.29 15.90
C ILE A 145 13.84 -7.30 14.83
N HIS A 146 14.09 -8.52 15.26
CA HIS A 146 14.20 -9.68 14.39
C HIS A 146 12.80 -10.14 13.96
N LEU A 147 12.53 -10.12 12.66
CA LEU A 147 11.28 -10.60 12.08
C LEU A 147 11.47 -12.03 11.55
N LYS A 148 10.63 -12.97 12.00
CA LYS A 148 10.63 -14.35 11.52
C LYS A 148 9.20 -14.78 11.20
N PHE A 149 9.01 -15.34 10.01
CA PHE A 149 7.72 -15.81 9.54
C PHE A 149 7.83 -17.21 8.94
N THR A 150 6.85 -18.05 9.25
CA THR A 150 6.85 -19.48 8.91
C THR A 150 5.48 -19.92 8.40
N GLU A 151 5.46 -20.64 7.28
CA GLU A 151 4.26 -21.14 6.61
C GLU A 151 3.16 -20.09 6.37
N VAL A 152 3.55 -18.85 6.08
CA VAL A 152 2.57 -17.76 5.89
C VAL A 152 1.72 -18.03 4.66
N THR A 153 0.44 -18.23 4.90
CA THR A 153 -0.60 -18.44 3.89
C THR A 153 -1.66 -17.36 4.01
N TYR A 154 -2.23 -16.98 2.88
CA TYR A 154 -3.31 -15.98 2.87
C TYR A 154 -4.30 -16.27 1.76
N LYS A 155 -5.59 -16.22 2.12
CA LYS A 155 -6.72 -16.38 1.18
C LYS A 155 -7.57 -15.12 1.13
N VAL A 156 -8.03 -14.77 -0.06
CA VAL A 156 -9.06 -13.74 -0.28
C VAL A 156 -10.37 -14.45 -0.64
N ILE A 157 -11.45 -14.09 0.04
CA ILE A 157 -12.80 -14.61 -0.23
C ILE A 157 -13.58 -13.52 -0.96
N THR A 158 -13.67 -13.63 -2.29
CA THR A 158 -14.45 -12.70 -3.11
C THR A 158 -15.91 -13.15 -3.13
N LYS A 159 -16.79 -12.38 -2.51
CA LYS A 159 -18.24 -12.63 -2.53
C LYS A 159 -18.86 -11.97 -3.76
N GLY A 160 -19.17 -12.75 -4.78
CA GLY A 160 -20.00 -12.33 -5.91
C GLY A 160 -21.49 -12.36 -5.56
N VAL A 161 -22.33 -11.90 -6.49
CA VAL A 161 -23.80 -11.84 -6.32
C VAL A 161 -24.41 -13.25 -6.23
N THR A 162 -23.79 -14.26 -6.85
CA THR A 162 -24.30 -15.64 -6.94
C THR A 162 -23.32 -16.71 -6.44
N SER A 163 -22.04 -16.39 -6.25
CA SER A 163 -21.01 -17.34 -5.82
C SER A 163 -19.92 -16.68 -4.95
N THR A 164 -19.44 -17.42 -3.95
CA THR A 164 -18.24 -17.07 -3.18
C THR A 164 -17.04 -17.79 -3.75
N HIS A 165 -16.05 -17.06 -4.25
CA HIS A 165 -14.80 -17.61 -4.78
C HIS A 165 -13.66 -17.38 -3.78
N GLU A 166 -13.07 -18.47 -3.28
CA GLU A 166 -11.81 -18.41 -2.53
C GLU A 166 -10.62 -18.38 -3.48
N LYS A 167 -9.75 -17.39 -3.35
CA LYS A 167 -8.48 -17.31 -4.07
C LYS A 167 -7.34 -17.32 -3.06
N HIS A 168 -6.50 -18.36 -3.12
CA HIS A 168 -5.21 -18.35 -2.43
C HIS A 168 -4.29 -17.32 -3.09
N ILE A 169 -3.64 -16.49 -2.28
CA ILE A 169 -2.69 -15.47 -2.74
C ILE A 169 -1.26 -15.81 -2.32
N LEU A 170 -1.08 -16.43 -1.15
CA LEU A 170 0.23 -16.84 -0.63
C LEU A 170 0.22 -18.32 -0.22
N HIS A 171 1.28 -19.04 -0.58
CA HIS A 171 1.43 -20.48 -0.43
C HIS A 171 2.66 -20.82 0.45
N GLY A 172 2.49 -20.81 1.77
CA GLY A 172 3.48 -21.36 2.72
C GLY A 172 4.81 -20.61 2.77
N ILE A 173 4.78 -19.28 2.86
CA ILE A 173 6.00 -18.47 2.75
C ILE A 173 6.77 -18.48 4.07
N ASN A 174 8.06 -18.83 3.97
CA ASN A 174 9.02 -18.92 5.05
C ASN A 174 10.12 -17.86 4.87
N GLY A 175 10.55 -17.18 5.94
CA GLY A 175 11.61 -16.16 5.85
C GLY A 175 11.96 -15.47 7.16
N MET A 176 13.06 -14.72 7.14
CA MET A 176 13.66 -14.15 8.37
C MET A 176 14.61 -12.96 8.11
N VAL A 177 14.43 -11.85 8.83
CA VAL A 177 15.22 -10.61 8.70
C VAL A 177 15.75 -10.18 10.07
N ASN A 178 17.04 -9.86 10.14
CA ASN A 178 17.72 -9.37 11.32
C ASN A 178 17.76 -7.82 11.33
N PRO A 179 17.90 -7.20 12.51
CA PRO A 179 18.29 -5.79 12.62
C PRO A 179 19.61 -5.53 11.89
N GLY A 180 19.72 -4.39 11.22
CA GLY A 180 20.88 -4.05 10.39
C GLY A 180 20.81 -4.52 8.94
N GLU A 181 19.80 -5.30 8.55
CA GLU A 181 19.64 -5.82 7.18
C GLU A 181 18.50 -5.11 6.42
N VAL A 182 18.71 -4.93 5.12
CA VAL A 182 17.69 -4.58 4.12
C VAL A 182 17.27 -5.85 3.36
N LEU A 183 16.02 -6.28 3.56
CA LEU A 183 15.38 -7.33 2.74
C LEU A 183 14.65 -6.71 1.54
N ALA A 184 15.00 -7.14 0.33
CA ALA A 184 14.20 -6.90 -0.86
C ALA A 184 13.19 -8.03 -1.12
N LEU A 185 11.94 -7.67 -1.39
CA LEU A 185 10.87 -8.52 -1.88
C LEU A 185 10.69 -8.28 -3.39
N MET A 186 11.11 -9.26 -4.19
CA MET A 186 11.06 -9.24 -5.65
C MET A 186 10.07 -10.29 -6.17
N GLY A 187 9.53 -10.06 -7.36
CA GLY A 187 8.61 -10.97 -8.03
C GLY A 187 7.73 -10.25 -9.04
N PRO A 188 7.13 -10.97 -10.00
CA PRO A 188 6.23 -10.39 -10.99
C PRO A 188 5.03 -9.63 -10.39
N SER A 189 4.34 -8.85 -11.20
CA SER A 189 3.05 -8.26 -10.81
C SER A 189 2.04 -9.37 -10.46
N GLY A 190 1.26 -9.17 -9.39
CA GLY A 190 0.32 -10.18 -8.89
C GLY A 190 0.94 -11.36 -8.13
N SER A 191 2.27 -11.43 -7.95
CA SER A 191 2.95 -12.52 -7.19
C SER A 191 2.73 -12.51 -5.67
N GLY A 192 2.05 -11.50 -5.13
CA GLY A 192 1.74 -11.39 -3.70
C GLY A 192 2.66 -10.49 -2.86
N LYS A 193 3.63 -9.78 -3.48
CA LYS A 193 4.59 -8.88 -2.79
C LYS A 193 3.96 -7.96 -1.73
N THR A 194 3.08 -7.06 -2.15
CA THR A 194 2.34 -6.10 -1.30
C THR A 194 1.47 -6.80 -0.25
N THR A 195 0.89 -7.96 -0.59
CA THR A 195 0.09 -8.76 0.33
C THR A 195 0.94 -9.32 1.47
N LEU A 196 2.09 -9.92 1.15
CA LEU A 196 3.04 -10.39 2.14
C LEU A 196 3.58 -9.22 3.00
N LEU A 197 3.99 -8.12 2.36
CA LEU A 197 4.43 -6.90 3.07
C LEU A 197 3.36 -6.40 4.06
N SER A 198 2.09 -6.39 3.67
CA SER A 198 0.97 -5.93 4.51
C SER A 198 0.64 -6.86 5.68
N LEU A 199 0.82 -8.18 5.50
CA LEU A 199 0.72 -9.17 6.58
C LEU A 199 1.89 -9.05 7.56
N LEU A 200 3.11 -8.95 7.06
CA LEU A 200 4.32 -8.72 7.87
C LEU A 200 4.29 -7.37 8.61
N GLY A 201 3.61 -6.37 8.05
CA GLY A 201 3.37 -5.07 8.69
C GLY A 201 2.20 -5.05 9.68
N GLY A 202 1.49 -6.16 9.88
CA GLY A 202 0.32 -6.24 10.77
C GLY A 202 -0.83 -5.30 10.39
N ARG A 203 -0.97 -4.99 9.09
CA ARG A 203 -2.07 -4.19 8.53
C ARG A 203 -3.27 -5.05 8.14
N VAL A 204 -3.01 -6.30 7.74
CA VAL A 204 -4.03 -7.33 7.51
C VAL A 204 -3.90 -8.33 8.65
N THR A 205 -4.95 -8.48 9.45
CA THR A 205 -5.05 -9.44 10.56
C THR A 205 -6.41 -10.11 10.52
N ASP A 206 -6.67 -10.80 9.41
CA ASP A 206 -7.92 -11.49 9.13
C ASP A 206 -7.81 -12.98 9.51
N ALA A 207 -8.95 -13.61 9.80
CA ALA A 207 -9.03 -15.06 10.06
C ALA A 207 -8.60 -15.95 8.88
N ASN A 208 -8.39 -15.35 7.69
CA ASN A 208 -7.93 -16.03 6.48
C ASN A 208 -6.39 -16.14 6.37
N GLN A 209 -5.66 -15.68 7.39
CA GLN A 209 -4.22 -15.86 7.53
C GLN A 209 -3.90 -17.20 8.20
N GLY A 210 -3.02 -17.99 7.59
CA GLY A 210 -2.39 -19.15 8.22
C GLY A 210 -0.88 -18.97 8.41
N GLY A 211 -0.26 -19.89 9.14
CA GLY A 211 1.15 -19.81 9.53
C GLY A 211 1.38 -18.99 10.81
N SER A 212 2.62 -18.56 11.03
CA SER A 212 3.01 -17.74 12.17
C SER A 212 3.95 -16.60 11.76
N ILE A 213 3.73 -15.41 12.31
CA ILE A 213 4.60 -14.24 12.17
C ILE A 213 5.01 -13.81 13.58
N THR A 214 6.32 -13.74 13.81
CA THR A 214 6.92 -13.44 15.10
C THR A 214 7.96 -12.33 15.00
N TYR A 215 8.02 -11.51 16.04
CA TYR A 215 8.88 -10.35 16.18
C TYR A 215 9.62 -10.52 17.51
N ASN A 216 10.92 -10.81 17.47
CA ASN A 216 11.68 -11.30 18.64
C ASN A 216 10.97 -12.48 19.34
N ASP A 217 10.52 -13.47 18.55
CA ASP A 217 9.78 -14.67 18.96
C ASP A 217 8.43 -14.41 19.67
N GLN A 218 7.93 -13.18 19.66
CA GLN A 218 6.59 -12.82 20.14
C GLN A 218 5.62 -12.59 18.97
N PRO A 219 4.32 -12.94 19.09
CA PRO A 219 3.33 -12.64 18.07
C PRO A 219 3.07 -11.13 17.94
N TYR A 220 2.38 -10.72 16.86
CA TYR A 220 1.99 -9.32 16.67
C TYR A 220 1.19 -8.78 17.86
N SER A 221 1.55 -7.59 18.35
CA SER A 221 0.89 -6.93 19.47
C SER A 221 0.54 -5.47 19.16
N LYS A 222 -0.48 -4.92 19.82
CA LYS A 222 -0.85 -3.50 19.69
C LYS A 222 0.29 -2.55 20.10
N PHE A 223 1.18 -2.99 21.00
CA PHE A 223 2.38 -2.23 21.38
C PHE A 223 3.43 -2.21 20.27
N LEU A 224 3.60 -3.31 19.55
CA LEU A 224 4.56 -3.43 18.45
C LEU A 224 4.25 -2.45 17.31
N LYS A 225 2.97 -2.19 17.03
CA LYS A 225 2.51 -1.16 16.06
C LYS A 225 3.16 0.22 16.29
N SER A 226 3.51 0.55 17.54
CA SER A 226 4.18 1.82 17.90
C SER A 226 5.67 1.90 17.51
N ARG A 227 6.25 0.78 17.07
CA ARG A 227 7.65 0.63 16.63
C ARG A 227 7.78 0.20 15.16
N ILE A 228 6.65 0.07 14.44
CA ILE A 228 6.61 -0.24 13.01
C ILE A 228 6.31 1.06 12.24
N GLY A 229 7.17 1.40 11.27
CA GLY A 229 6.88 2.38 10.23
C GLY A 229 6.46 1.65 8.95
N PHE A 230 5.53 2.21 8.17
CA PHE A 230 5.13 1.60 6.89
C PHE A 230 4.82 2.69 5.85
N VAL A 231 5.71 2.81 4.88
CA VAL A 231 5.59 3.68 3.70
C VAL A 231 4.81 2.95 2.60
N THR A 232 3.73 3.57 2.12
CA THR A 232 2.89 3.02 1.03
C THR A 232 3.52 3.26 -0.34
N GLN A 233 3.00 2.55 -1.35
CA GLN A 233 3.34 2.77 -2.77
C GLN A 233 2.99 4.22 -3.16
N ASP A 234 1.73 4.62 -2.94
CA ASP A 234 1.27 5.99 -3.09
C ASP A 234 1.78 6.90 -1.95
N ASP A 235 2.28 8.09 -2.33
CA ASP A 235 2.70 9.13 -1.39
C ASP A 235 1.54 10.04 -1.01
N ILE A 236 0.75 9.59 -0.02
CA ILE A 236 -0.42 10.32 0.48
C ILE A 236 0.02 11.49 1.37
N LEU A 237 0.32 12.62 0.74
CA LEU A 237 0.78 13.86 1.37
C LEU A 237 -0.14 15.04 1.02
N PHE A 238 -0.14 16.11 1.83
CA PHE A 238 -0.97 17.30 1.59
C PHE A 238 -0.29 18.25 0.58
N PRO A 239 -0.87 18.48 -0.62
CA PRO A 239 -0.19 19.22 -1.69
C PRO A 239 0.17 20.67 -1.36
N HIS A 240 -0.67 21.34 -0.56
CA HIS A 240 -0.55 22.76 -0.21
C HIS A 240 0.28 23.03 1.05
N LEU A 241 0.86 22.00 1.67
CA LEU A 241 1.80 22.16 2.78
C LEU A 241 3.24 22.09 2.27
N THR A 242 4.16 22.76 2.96
CA THR A 242 5.59 22.58 2.69
C THR A 242 6.12 21.26 3.24
N VAL A 243 7.30 20.85 2.78
CA VAL A 243 8.05 19.71 3.33
C VAL A 243 8.23 19.86 4.84
N LYS A 244 8.71 21.03 5.27
CA LYS A 244 8.95 21.38 6.67
C LYS A 244 7.68 21.38 7.51
N GLU A 245 6.60 21.99 7.01
CA GLU A 245 5.31 21.96 7.70
C GLU A 245 4.82 20.52 7.89
N THR A 246 4.94 19.68 6.85
CA THR A 246 4.44 18.30 6.87
C THR A 246 5.18 17.43 7.88
N ILE A 247 6.51 17.42 7.87
CA ILE A 247 7.32 16.66 8.83
C ILE A 247 7.15 17.23 10.25
N THR A 248 7.04 18.56 10.40
CA THR A 248 6.76 19.20 11.70
C THR A 248 5.38 18.81 12.25
N TYR A 249 4.32 18.79 11.44
CA TYR A 249 3.01 18.33 11.88
C TYR A 249 3.02 16.85 12.28
N ALA A 250 3.77 16.00 11.57
CA ALA A 250 3.97 14.60 11.94
C ALA A 250 4.69 14.47 13.29
N ALA A 251 5.77 15.24 13.50
CA ALA A 251 6.52 15.31 14.76
C ALA A 251 5.62 15.74 15.94
N LEU A 252 4.92 16.87 15.80
CA LEU A 252 4.04 17.41 16.85
C LEU A 252 2.90 16.45 17.24
N LEU A 253 2.40 15.63 16.30
CA LEU A 253 1.30 14.69 16.54
C LEU A 253 1.77 13.32 17.03
N ARG A 254 2.88 12.77 16.52
CA ARG A 254 3.31 11.38 16.76
C ARG A 254 4.33 11.24 17.89
N LEU A 255 5.24 12.21 18.08
CA LEU A 255 6.27 12.15 19.12
C LEU A 255 5.68 12.21 20.54
N PRO A 256 6.35 11.60 21.56
CA PRO A 256 5.84 11.49 22.93
C PRO A 256 5.61 12.85 23.61
N LYS A 257 4.82 12.86 24.68
CA LYS A 257 4.47 14.08 25.44
C LYS A 257 5.62 14.65 26.28
N THR A 258 6.64 13.84 26.55
CA THR A 258 7.85 14.21 27.30
C THR A 258 8.65 15.29 26.59
N LEU A 259 8.68 15.26 25.25
CA LEU A 259 9.36 16.27 24.44
C LEU A 259 8.53 17.56 24.34
N THR A 260 9.20 18.68 24.56
CA THR A 260 8.71 20.04 24.35
C THR A 260 8.38 20.30 22.87
N LYS A 261 7.63 21.38 22.60
CA LYS A 261 7.35 21.79 21.21
C LYS A 261 8.63 22.06 20.42
N GLN A 262 9.63 22.70 21.05
CA GLN A 262 10.88 23.05 20.40
C GLN A 262 11.72 21.82 20.06
N GLU A 263 11.84 20.84 20.96
CA GLU A 263 12.57 19.59 20.68
C GLU A 263 11.93 18.80 19.54
N LYS A 264 10.60 18.80 19.43
CA LYS A 264 9.90 18.17 18.28
C LYS A 264 10.14 18.89 16.96
N GLU A 265 10.23 20.22 16.99
CA GLU A 265 10.55 21.04 15.81
C GLU A 265 12.02 20.88 15.40
N ASN A 266 12.94 20.74 16.37
CA ASN A 266 14.34 20.42 16.12
C ASN A 266 14.48 19.01 15.52
N GLN A 267 13.84 17.97 16.07
CA GLN A 267 13.84 16.62 15.50
C GLN A 267 13.26 16.57 14.08
N ALA A 268 12.24 17.39 13.78
CA ALA A 268 11.72 17.53 12.41
C ALA A 268 12.77 18.14 11.46
N ALA A 269 13.50 19.16 11.90
CA ALA A 269 14.60 19.76 11.14
C ALA A 269 15.78 18.80 10.95
N ASP A 270 16.13 18.01 11.97
CA ASP A 270 17.17 16.99 11.89
C ASP A 270 16.82 15.91 10.85
N ILE A 271 15.58 15.43 10.80
CA ILE A 271 15.14 14.46 9.78
C ILE A 271 15.10 15.07 8.37
N ILE A 272 14.71 16.34 8.22
CA ILE A 272 14.80 17.05 6.93
C ILE A 272 16.26 17.07 6.42
N ARG A 273 17.21 17.27 7.33
CA ARG A 273 18.65 17.27 7.05
C ARG A 273 19.20 15.88 6.76
N GLU A 274 18.85 14.86 7.56
CA GLU A 274 19.26 13.46 7.34
C GLU A 274 18.72 12.89 6.01
N LEU A 275 17.55 13.34 5.57
CA LEU A 275 16.97 12.96 4.27
C LEU A 275 17.49 13.78 3.08
N GLY A 276 18.35 14.77 3.30
CA GLY A 276 18.84 15.67 2.26
C GLY A 276 17.73 16.50 1.60
N LEU A 277 16.77 16.98 2.40
CA LEU A 277 15.62 17.78 1.97
C LEU A 277 15.76 19.28 2.33
N GLU A 278 16.93 19.72 2.81
CA GLU A 278 17.15 21.11 3.26
C GLU A 278 16.86 22.14 2.16
N ARG A 279 17.28 21.86 0.92
CA ARG A 279 17.09 22.73 -0.26
C ARG A 279 15.62 22.98 -0.59
N CYS A 280 14.73 22.01 -0.32
CA CYS A 280 13.30 22.06 -0.64
C CYS A 280 12.40 22.14 0.61
N GLN A 281 12.96 22.39 1.80
CA GLN A 281 12.22 22.33 3.06
C GLN A 281 11.00 23.28 3.09
N ASP A 282 11.14 24.48 2.50
CA ASP A 282 10.09 25.50 2.45
C ASP A 282 9.30 25.48 1.12
N THR A 283 9.57 24.50 0.24
CA THR A 283 8.83 24.25 -1.00
C THR A 283 7.54 23.47 -0.71
N MET A 284 6.44 23.81 -1.41
CA MET A 284 5.18 23.05 -1.35
C MET A 284 5.38 21.63 -1.91
N ILE A 285 4.71 20.64 -1.32
CA ILE A 285 4.77 19.25 -1.78
C ILE A 285 4.18 19.10 -3.19
N GLY A 286 3.09 19.81 -3.48
CA GLY A 286 2.42 19.79 -4.78
C GLY A 286 1.69 18.48 -5.09
N ASN A 287 1.13 18.42 -6.30
CA ASN A 287 0.46 17.27 -6.90
C ASN A 287 0.44 17.44 -8.44
N SER A 288 -0.37 16.67 -9.15
CA SER A 288 -0.50 16.77 -10.62
C SER A 288 -1.02 18.12 -11.15
N PHE A 289 -1.63 18.94 -10.29
CA PHE A 289 -2.21 20.25 -10.65
C PHE A 289 -1.43 21.44 -10.05
N VAL A 290 -0.69 21.21 -8.97
CA VAL A 290 0.06 22.22 -8.22
C VAL A 290 1.53 21.84 -8.26
N ARG A 291 2.36 22.63 -8.95
CA ARG A 291 3.82 22.42 -8.97
C ARG A 291 4.37 22.44 -7.53
N GLY A 292 5.20 21.45 -7.23
CA GLY A 292 5.87 21.29 -5.94
C GLY A 292 7.21 20.60 -6.09
N VAL A 293 7.60 19.82 -5.09
CA VAL A 293 8.85 19.04 -5.09
C VAL A 293 8.85 17.91 -6.13
N SER A 294 10.04 17.43 -6.49
CA SER A 294 10.22 16.29 -7.40
C SER A 294 9.65 14.99 -6.84
N GLY A 295 9.47 13.97 -7.69
CA GLY A 295 9.01 12.64 -7.25
C GLY A 295 9.93 12.00 -6.21
N GLY A 296 11.25 12.12 -6.38
CA GLY A 296 12.24 11.60 -5.45
C GLY A 296 12.24 12.32 -4.09
N GLU A 297 12.13 13.65 -4.09
CA GLU A 297 11.96 14.42 -2.86
C GLU A 297 10.65 14.06 -2.16
N ARG A 298 9.53 13.99 -2.90
CA ARG A 298 8.23 13.58 -2.34
C ARG A 298 8.31 12.20 -1.69
N LYS A 299 9.03 11.25 -2.29
CA LYS A 299 9.23 9.92 -1.71
C LYS A 299 10.07 9.97 -0.43
N ARG A 300 11.14 10.78 -0.39
CA ARG A 300 11.92 11.04 0.83
C ARG A 300 11.07 11.69 1.94
N VAL A 301 10.16 12.61 1.61
CA VAL A 301 9.20 13.19 2.57
C VAL A 301 8.24 12.13 3.12
N SER A 302 7.74 11.25 2.26
CA SER A 302 6.88 10.10 2.62
C SER A 302 7.59 9.16 3.61
N ILE A 303 8.87 8.85 3.35
CA ILE A 303 9.76 8.10 4.24
C ILE A 303 9.97 8.84 5.58
N GLY A 304 10.30 10.13 5.54
CA GLY A 304 10.52 10.95 6.75
C GLY A 304 9.31 11.06 7.66
N ASN A 305 8.11 11.14 7.08
CA ASN A 305 6.85 11.13 7.82
C ASN A 305 6.63 9.84 8.63
N GLU A 306 7.23 8.71 8.23
CA GLU A 306 7.23 7.45 9.00
C GLU A 306 8.46 7.30 9.91
N ILE A 307 9.63 7.84 9.55
CA ILE A 307 10.85 7.73 10.36
C ILE A 307 10.81 8.65 11.59
N ILE A 308 10.01 9.72 11.59
CA ILE A 308 9.85 10.65 12.73
C ILE A 308 9.46 9.97 14.07
N ILE A 309 8.91 8.76 14.06
CA ILE A 309 8.63 8.00 15.30
C ILE A 309 9.80 7.12 15.78
N ASN A 310 10.96 7.22 15.13
CA ASN A 310 12.13 6.36 15.28
C ASN A 310 11.70 4.86 15.35
N PRO A 311 11.18 4.29 14.24
CA PRO A 311 10.69 2.92 14.20
C PRO A 311 11.86 1.93 14.23
N SER A 312 11.63 0.77 14.84
CA SER A 312 12.57 -0.35 14.89
C SER A 312 12.51 -1.23 13.64
N LEU A 313 11.33 -1.28 12.99
CA LEU A 313 11.05 -2.07 11.80
C LEU A 313 10.34 -1.17 10.78
N LEU A 314 10.89 -1.07 9.58
CA LEU A 314 10.41 -0.18 8.52
C LEU A 314 10.03 -1.01 7.28
N PHE A 315 8.76 -0.90 6.89
CA PHE A 315 8.24 -1.49 5.65
C PHE A 315 8.09 -0.41 4.57
N LEU A 316 8.45 -0.72 3.33
CA LEU A 316 8.23 0.15 2.18
C LEU A 316 7.64 -0.63 1.01
N ASP A 317 6.55 -0.13 0.45
CA ASP A 317 5.98 -0.71 -0.77
C ASP A 317 6.46 0.10 -1.99
N GLU A 318 7.19 -0.56 -2.89
CA GLU A 318 7.79 -0.07 -4.13
C GLU A 318 8.37 1.35 -4.06
N PRO A 319 9.32 1.65 -3.14
CA PRO A 319 9.80 3.01 -2.91
C PRO A 319 10.63 3.59 -4.06
N THR A 320 10.96 2.79 -5.08
CA THR A 320 11.68 3.22 -6.29
C THR A 320 10.77 3.34 -7.51
N SER A 321 9.47 3.10 -7.39
CA SER A 321 8.53 3.15 -8.51
C SER A 321 8.35 4.59 -9.02
N GLY A 322 8.37 4.76 -10.35
CA GLY A 322 8.25 6.07 -10.99
C GLY A 322 9.44 7.03 -10.79
N LEU A 323 10.58 6.54 -10.31
CA LEU A 323 11.81 7.32 -10.13
C LEU A 323 12.84 6.94 -11.21
N ASP A 324 13.72 7.88 -11.56
CA ASP A 324 14.89 7.58 -12.39
C ASP A 324 15.91 6.70 -11.63
N SER A 325 16.82 6.07 -12.37
CA SER A 325 17.78 5.13 -11.81
C SER A 325 18.76 5.73 -10.78
N THR A 326 19.06 7.03 -10.86
CA THR A 326 19.97 7.70 -9.92
C THR A 326 19.26 8.05 -8.62
N THR A 327 18.04 8.59 -8.70
CA THR A 327 17.18 8.84 -7.55
C THR A 327 16.81 7.54 -6.84
N ALA A 328 16.46 6.49 -7.58
CA ALA A 328 16.18 5.16 -7.02
C ALA A 328 17.38 4.61 -6.22
N LEU A 329 18.61 4.80 -6.73
CA LEU A 329 19.82 4.43 -6.00
C LEU A 329 19.98 5.25 -4.71
N ARG A 330 19.80 6.58 -4.76
CA ARG A 330 19.84 7.46 -3.58
C ARG A 330 18.80 7.04 -2.51
N ILE A 331 17.61 6.61 -2.92
CA ILE A 331 16.56 6.09 -1.99
C ILE A 331 17.03 4.80 -1.31
N ILE A 332 17.59 3.84 -2.05
CA ILE A 332 18.03 2.57 -1.45
C ILE A 332 19.27 2.76 -0.57
N GLU A 333 20.20 3.64 -0.94
CA GLU A 333 21.33 3.98 -0.05
C GLU A 333 20.86 4.63 1.24
N LEU A 334 19.88 5.53 1.19
CA LEU A 334 19.19 6.04 2.38
C LEU A 334 18.58 4.90 3.23
N LEU A 335 17.97 3.88 2.62
CA LEU A 335 17.46 2.71 3.36
C LEU A 335 18.58 1.86 3.99
N GLN A 336 19.75 1.77 3.37
CA GLN A 336 20.94 1.15 3.98
C GLN A 336 21.40 1.97 5.19
N ASP A 337 21.57 3.29 5.04
CA ASP A 337 21.97 4.20 6.12
C ASP A 337 21.00 4.12 7.33
N ILE A 338 19.69 3.94 7.06
CA ILE A 338 18.66 3.70 8.08
C ILE A 338 18.84 2.33 8.74
N ALA A 339 19.08 1.26 7.97
CA ALA A 339 19.30 -0.08 8.51
C ALA A 339 20.56 -0.15 9.39
N GLU A 340 21.66 0.49 8.98
CA GLU A 340 22.93 0.57 9.73
C GLU A 340 22.76 1.09 11.17
N THR A 341 21.70 1.88 11.45
CA THR A 341 21.36 2.30 12.83
C THR A 341 20.74 1.20 13.71
N GLY A 342 20.80 -0.07 13.29
CA GLY A 342 20.22 -1.22 13.99
C GLY A 342 18.72 -1.38 13.77
N LYS A 343 18.17 -0.80 12.71
CA LYS A 343 16.78 -0.96 12.30
C LYS A 343 16.65 -2.11 11.30
N THR A 344 15.48 -2.71 11.22
CA THR A 344 15.17 -3.77 10.24
C THR A 344 14.38 -3.16 9.09
N VAL A 345 14.84 -3.29 7.85
CA VAL A 345 14.18 -2.68 6.68
C VAL A 345 13.71 -3.75 5.70
N ILE A 346 12.46 -3.64 5.25
CA ILE A 346 11.84 -4.57 4.31
C ILE A 346 11.15 -3.77 3.21
N THR A 347 11.56 -3.97 1.96
CA THR A 347 11.07 -3.20 0.82
C THR A 347 10.62 -4.12 -0.32
N THR A 348 9.48 -3.85 -0.96
CA THR A 348 9.15 -4.46 -2.26
C THR A 348 9.79 -3.67 -3.38
N ILE A 349 10.25 -4.34 -4.44
CA ILE A 349 10.89 -3.69 -5.59
C ILE A 349 10.48 -4.37 -6.89
N HIS A 350 10.13 -3.56 -7.89
CA HIS A 350 9.84 -3.99 -9.25
C HIS A 350 11.04 -3.65 -10.16
N GLN A 351 11.67 -4.67 -10.77
CA GLN A 351 12.78 -4.55 -11.73
C GLN A 351 13.90 -3.54 -11.36
N PRO A 352 14.68 -3.78 -10.28
CA PRO A 352 15.83 -2.95 -9.97
C PRO A 352 16.93 -3.02 -11.04
N SER A 353 17.70 -1.95 -11.21
CA SER A 353 18.94 -1.98 -11.98
C SER A 353 19.99 -2.86 -11.28
N SER A 354 20.96 -3.40 -12.03
CA SER A 354 22.03 -4.24 -11.48
C SER A 354 22.79 -3.56 -10.32
N ARG A 355 23.12 -2.26 -10.46
CA ARG A 355 23.73 -1.45 -9.39
C ARG A 355 22.89 -1.42 -8.10
N LEU A 356 21.56 -1.43 -8.24
CA LEU A 356 20.62 -1.40 -7.13
C LEU A 356 20.46 -2.79 -6.50
N PHE A 357 20.41 -3.85 -7.32
CA PHE A 357 20.31 -5.23 -6.88
C PHE A 357 21.41 -5.62 -5.88
N HIS A 358 22.65 -5.19 -6.11
CA HIS A 358 23.78 -5.46 -5.23
C HIS A 358 23.80 -4.65 -3.91
N LYS A 359 22.79 -3.80 -3.65
CA LYS A 359 22.65 -3.06 -2.38
C LYS A 359 21.81 -3.81 -1.32
N PHE A 360 21.15 -4.91 -1.66
CA PHE A 360 20.32 -5.66 -0.71
C PHE A 360 21.11 -6.73 0.02
N ASP A 361 20.99 -6.79 1.34
CA ASP A 361 21.60 -7.86 2.14
C ASP A 361 20.91 -9.19 1.87
N LYS A 362 19.58 -9.16 1.78
CA LYS A 362 18.72 -10.32 1.55
C LYS A 362 17.73 -10.09 0.43
N LEU A 363 17.36 -11.19 -0.20
CA LEU A 363 16.35 -11.24 -1.26
C LEU A 363 15.32 -12.34 -0.95
N ILE A 364 14.06 -12.01 -1.17
CA ILE A 364 12.97 -12.97 -1.39
C ILE A 364 12.50 -12.81 -2.83
N LEU A 365 12.44 -13.93 -3.56
CA LEU A 365 11.80 -14.00 -4.88
C LEU A 365 10.46 -14.74 -4.76
N LEU A 366 9.38 -14.08 -5.16
CA LEU A 366 8.03 -14.64 -5.22
C LEU A 366 7.60 -14.88 -6.66
N GLY A 367 7.01 -16.05 -6.92
CA GLY A 367 6.31 -16.34 -8.18
C GLY A 367 4.98 -17.00 -7.86
N LYS A 368 3.88 -16.49 -8.45
CA LYS A 368 2.51 -17.02 -8.29
C LYS A 368 2.10 -17.30 -6.82
N GLY A 369 2.52 -16.45 -5.87
CA GLY A 369 2.24 -16.60 -4.45
C GLY A 369 3.14 -17.58 -3.67
N SER A 370 4.06 -18.26 -4.34
CA SER A 370 5.01 -19.21 -3.75
C SER A 370 6.42 -18.62 -3.66
N LEU A 371 7.22 -19.14 -2.71
CA LEU A 371 8.61 -18.75 -2.52
C LEU A 371 9.53 -19.48 -3.50
N LEU A 372 10.29 -18.74 -4.32
CA LEU A 372 11.26 -19.28 -5.28
C LEU A 372 12.71 -19.13 -4.82
N TYR A 373 12.98 -18.13 -3.99
CA TYR A 373 14.27 -17.94 -3.34
C TYR A 373 14.11 -17.17 -2.03
N PHE A 374 14.89 -17.55 -1.02
CA PHE A 374 15.17 -16.75 0.17
C PHE A 374 16.64 -16.94 0.53
N GLY A 375 17.38 -15.85 0.73
CA GLY A 375 18.81 -15.90 1.04
C GLY A 375 19.47 -14.53 0.92
N LYS A 376 20.80 -14.48 0.81
CA LYS A 376 21.51 -13.22 0.52
C LYS A 376 21.33 -12.83 -0.95
N ALA A 377 21.20 -11.54 -1.26
CA ALA A 377 21.05 -11.14 -2.66
C ALA A 377 22.27 -11.50 -3.52
N SER A 378 23.48 -11.43 -2.94
CA SER A 378 24.74 -11.82 -3.60
C SER A 378 24.84 -13.32 -3.95
N GLU A 379 24.17 -14.18 -3.19
CA GLU A 379 24.22 -15.65 -3.39
C GLU A 379 23.13 -16.14 -4.36
N ALA A 380 22.17 -15.28 -4.74
CA ALA A 380 21.03 -15.65 -5.57
C ALA A 380 21.45 -16.24 -6.94
N MET A 381 22.32 -15.56 -7.69
CA MET A 381 22.77 -16.05 -9.00
C MET A 381 23.52 -17.39 -8.89
N THR A 382 24.30 -17.59 -7.82
CA THR A 382 24.99 -18.86 -7.55
C THR A 382 24.00 -19.98 -7.23
N TYR A 383 22.96 -19.69 -6.45
CA TYR A 383 21.89 -20.65 -6.16
C TYR A 383 21.16 -21.10 -7.45
N PHE A 384 20.70 -20.17 -8.28
CA PHE A 384 20.01 -20.53 -9.53
C PHE A 384 20.93 -21.33 -10.47
N SER A 385 22.20 -20.93 -10.59
CA SER A 385 23.19 -21.71 -11.36
C SER A 385 23.38 -23.14 -10.82
N SER A 386 23.34 -23.32 -9.49
CA SER A 386 23.50 -24.63 -8.85
C SER A 386 22.31 -25.58 -9.05
N ILE A 387 21.13 -25.05 -9.35
CA ILE A 387 19.94 -25.82 -9.77
C ILE A 387 19.80 -25.86 -11.30
N GLY A 388 20.89 -25.62 -12.03
CA GLY A 388 20.93 -25.69 -13.51
C GLY A 388 20.17 -24.59 -14.24
N CYS A 389 19.76 -23.51 -13.56
CA CYS A 389 19.20 -22.32 -14.17
C CYS A 389 20.26 -21.23 -14.28
N SER A 390 20.85 -21.03 -15.47
CA SER A 390 21.82 -19.95 -15.70
C SER A 390 21.50 -19.13 -16.96
N PRO A 391 21.77 -17.82 -16.97
CA PRO A 391 21.51 -16.96 -18.12
C PRO A 391 22.46 -17.30 -19.28
N LEU A 392 21.91 -17.47 -20.49
CA LEU A 392 22.68 -17.75 -21.70
C LEU A 392 23.37 -16.49 -22.26
N ILE A 393 22.87 -15.31 -21.88
CA ILE A 393 23.35 -14.00 -22.30
C ILE A 393 23.64 -13.17 -21.04
N SER A 394 24.64 -12.30 -21.08
CA SER A 394 24.90 -11.34 -19.99
C SER A 394 23.74 -10.36 -19.83
N MET A 395 22.86 -10.61 -18.85
CA MET A 395 21.70 -9.78 -18.50
C MET A 395 21.71 -9.32 -17.04
N ASN A 396 20.81 -8.41 -16.68
CA ASN A 396 20.68 -7.93 -15.30
C ASN A 396 20.22 -9.09 -14.38
N PRO A 397 20.88 -9.35 -13.24
CA PRO A 397 20.45 -10.37 -12.27
C PRO A 397 18.96 -10.29 -11.91
N ALA A 398 18.43 -9.08 -11.72
CA ALA A 398 17.02 -8.90 -11.37
C ALA A 398 16.05 -9.24 -12.50
N GLU A 399 16.47 -9.06 -13.76
CA GLU A 399 15.70 -9.36 -14.96
C GLU A 399 15.62 -10.89 -15.14
N PHE A 400 16.78 -11.56 -15.08
CA PHE A 400 16.91 -13.02 -15.06
C PHE A 400 15.99 -13.69 -14.03
N LEU A 401 16.00 -13.19 -12.79
CA LEU A 401 15.19 -13.73 -11.70
C LEU A 401 13.69 -13.53 -11.92
N LEU A 402 13.30 -12.44 -12.59
CA LEU A 402 11.90 -12.15 -12.91
C LEU A 402 11.40 -12.94 -14.12
N ASP A 403 12.26 -13.18 -15.13
CA ASP A 403 11.96 -14.08 -16.24
C ASP A 403 11.76 -15.51 -15.75
N LEU A 404 12.66 -16.02 -14.89
CA LEU A 404 12.47 -17.31 -14.20
C LEU A 404 11.15 -17.37 -13.43
N ALA A 405 10.81 -16.32 -12.66
CA ALA A 405 9.57 -16.27 -11.89
C ALA A 405 8.29 -16.17 -12.76
N ASN A 406 8.40 -15.62 -13.96
CA ASN A 406 7.35 -15.63 -14.99
C ASN A 406 7.26 -16.97 -15.75
N GLY A 407 8.34 -17.75 -15.77
CA GLY A 407 8.51 -18.93 -16.62
C GLY A 407 8.89 -18.58 -18.06
N ASN A 408 9.52 -17.43 -18.29
CA ASN A 408 10.12 -17.05 -19.56
C ASN A 408 11.52 -17.69 -19.66
N LEU A 409 11.68 -18.67 -20.55
CA LEU A 409 12.91 -19.44 -20.74
C LEU A 409 13.54 -19.20 -22.11
N ASN A 410 13.49 -17.97 -22.62
CA ASN A 410 14.07 -17.68 -23.94
C ASN A 410 15.59 -17.66 -23.94
N ASP A 411 16.18 -17.01 -22.93
CA ASP A 411 17.63 -16.80 -22.81
C ASP A 411 18.19 -17.45 -21.53
N VAL A 412 17.56 -18.54 -21.08
CA VAL A 412 17.85 -19.24 -19.82
C VAL A 412 18.08 -20.71 -20.07
N SER A 413 19.24 -21.23 -19.66
CA SER A 413 19.49 -22.67 -19.56
C SER A 413 18.62 -23.30 -18.47
N VAL A 414 18.17 -24.52 -18.69
CA VAL A 414 17.41 -25.33 -17.72
C VAL A 414 18.02 -26.72 -17.58
N PRO A 415 17.82 -27.41 -16.44
CA PRO A 415 18.27 -28.78 -16.25
C PRO A 415 17.65 -29.78 -17.24
N HIS A 416 18.39 -30.81 -17.62
CA HIS A 416 17.87 -31.94 -18.38
C HIS A 416 16.65 -32.62 -17.71
N GLU A 417 16.55 -32.63 -16.37
CA GLU A 417 15.37 -33.13 -15.64
C GLU A 417 14.06 -32.40 -16.00
N LEU A 418 14.16 -31.13 -16.41
CA LEU A 418 13.05 -30.30 -16.87
C LEU A 418 12.76 -30.50 -18.37
N GLU A 419 13.73 -31.00 -19.14
CA GLU A 419 13.58 -31.38 -20.55
C GLU A 419 12.93 -32.78 -20.65
N ASP A 420 13.38 -33.77 -19.88
CA ASP A 420 12.83 -35.14 -19.84
C ASP A 420 11.32 -35.17 -19.47
N LYS A 421 10.88 -34.26 -18.58
CA LYS A 421 9.46 -34.09 -18.23
C LYS A 421 8.60 -33.55 -19.38
N VAL A 422 9.20 -32.94 -20.41
CA VAL A 422 8.49 -32.51 -21.63
C VAL A 422 8.26 -33.70 -22.56
N ASP A 423 9.25 -34.57 -22.72
CA ASP A 423 9.18 -35.71 -23.64
C ASP A 423 8.23 -36.82 -23.16
N LEU A 424 8.12 -37.07 -21.85
CA LEU A 424 7.12 -38.00 -21.30
C LEU A 424 5.68 -37.46 -21.36
N GLY A 425 5.49 -36.13 -21.40
CA GLY A 425 4.17 -35.47 -21.39
C GLY A 425 3.57 -35.24 -22.78
N ASN A 426 4.39 -35.25 -23.84
CA ASN A 426 4.01 -34.75 -25.17
C ASN A 426 3.21 -35.72 -26.06
N SER A 427 2.54 -36.73 -25.50
CA SER A 427 1.69 -37.65 -26.26
C SER A 427 0.30 -37.07 -26.66
N GLY A 428 0.09 -35.75 -26.65
CA GLY A 428 -1.26 -35.20 -26.88
C GLY A 428 -1.47 -33.73 -27.27
N ARG A 429 -0.53 -32.78 -27.09
CA ARG A 429 -0.71 -31.38 -27.54
C ARG A 429 0.60 -30.73 -27.99
N GLU A 430 0.64 -30.36 -29.27
CA GLU A 430 1.73 -29.58 -29.87
C GLU A 430 1.95 -28.25 -29.14
N THR A 431 3.12 -28.09 -28.52
CA THR A 431 3.72 -26.78 -28.26
C THR A 431 4.83 -26.58 -29.28
N ARG A 432 4.75 -25.50 -30.08
CA ARG A 432 5.57 -25.33 -31.30
C ARG A 432 7.07 -25.09 -31.07
N ASN A 433 7.51 -24.99 -29.83
CA ASN A 433 8.90 -24.95 -29.41
C ASN A 433 9.03 -25.94 -28.24
N GLY A 434 10.01 -26.84 -28.27
CA GLY A 434 10.24 -27.87 -27.24
C GLY A 434 10.78 -27.31 -25.91
N LYS A 435 10.07 -26.36 -25.30
CA LYS A 435 10.40 -25.71 -24.03
C LYS A 435 9.37 -26.11 -22.96
N PRO A 436 9.78 -26.34 -21.70
CA PRO A 436 8.86 -26.75 -20.65
C PRO A 436 7.81 -25.68 -20.33
N SER A 437 6.61 -26.14 -19.94
CA SER A 437 5.50 -25.25 -19.57
C SER A 437 5.84 -24.38 -18.35
N PRO A 438 5.48 -23.08 -18.34
CA PRO A 438 5.67 -22.18 -17.19
C PRO A 438 5.05 -22.64 -15.85
N ALA A 439 4.23 -23.68 -15.85
CA ALA A 439 3.75 -24.34 -14.64
C ALA A 439 4.78 -25.33 -14.06
N ILE A 440 5.38 -26.18 -14.91
CA ILE A 440 6.35 -27.21 -14.51
C ILE A 440 7.64 -26.56 -14.00
N VAL A 441 8.09 -25.49 -14.68
CA VAL A 441 9.24 -24.68 -14.27
C VAL A 441 9.02 -24.09 -12.88
N HIS A 442 7.82 -23.55 -12.63
CA HIS A 442 7.46 -22.95 -11.34
C HIS A 442 7.42 -23.99 -10.21
N GLU A 443 6.85 -25.17 -10.47
CA GLU A 443 6.83 -26.30 -9.54
C GLU A 443 8.25 -26.75 -9.15
N TYR A 444 9.13 -26.97 -10.14
CA TYR A 444 10.54 -27.30 -9.92
C TYR A 444 11.27 -26.27 -9.05
N LEU A 445 11.10 -24.97 -9.35
CA LEU A 445 11.74 -23.89 -8.59
C LEU A 445 11.22 -23.83 -7.13
N VAL A 446 9.95 -24.15 -6.90
CA VAL A 446 9.38 -24.23 -5.54
C VAL A 446 9.94 -25.43 -4.79
N GLU A 447 10.00 -26.62 -5.40
CA GLU A 447 10.56 -27.83 -4.77
C GLU A 447 12.03 -27.63 -4.37
N ALA A 448 12.85 -27.09 -5.29
CA ALA A 448 14.25 -26.76 -5.03
C ALA A 448 14.41 -25.73 -3.90
N CYS A 449 13.56 -24.71 -3.88
CA CYS A 449 13.56 -23.67 -2.85
C CYS A 449 13.21 -24.24 -1.47
N VAL A 450 12.13 -25.02 -1.35
CA VAL A 450 11.70 -25.64 -0.09
C VAL A 450 12.80 -26.56 0.46
N ALA A 451 13.47 -27.34 -0.39
CA ALA A 451 14.59 -28.18 0.00
C ALA A 451 15.80 -27.38 0.50
N ASN A 452 16.08 -26.19 -0.07
CA ASN A 452 17.19 -25.33 0.36
C ASN A 452 16.86 -24.56 1.65
N VAL A 453 15.72 -23.87 1.71
CA VAL A 453 15.26 -23.10 2.88
C VAL A 453 15.15 -23.99 4.12
N SER A 454 14.71 -25.24 3.95
CA SER A 454 14.68 -26.24 5.04
C SER A 454 16.08 -26.56 5.60
N LYS A 455 17.12 -26.59 4.77
CA LYS A 455 18.52 -26.79 5.21
C LYS A 455 19.03 -25.55 5.93
N GLU A 456 18.80 -24.37 5.39
CA GLU A 456 19.29 -23.11 5.94
C GLU A 456 18.62 -22.73 7.26
N MET A 457 17.29 -22.91 7.37
CA MET A 457 16.57 -22.71 8.62
C MET A 457 17.05 -23.65 9.73
N LYS A 458 17.28 -24.95 9.42
CA LYS A 458 17.86 -25.90 10.38
C LYS A 458 19.25 -25.44 10.85
N LYS A 459 20.13 -25.05 9.92
CA LYS A 459 21.48 -24.54 10.24
C LYS A 459 21.44 -23.29 11.14
N LYS A 460 20.53 -22.35 10.86
CA LYS A 460 20.37 -21.11 11.67
C LYS A 460 19.71 -21.37 13.03
N LEU A 461 18.80 -22.33 13.15
CA LEU A 461 18.20 -22.74 14.43
C LEU A 461 19.24 -23.32 15.40
N THR A 462 20.19 -24.13 14.91
CA THR A 462 21.24 -24.73 15.75
C THR A 462 22.20 -23.69 16.35
N VAL A 463 22.40 -22.55 15.68
CA VAL A 463 23.34 -21.49 16.13
C VAL A 463 22.69 -20.53 17.14
N ARG A 464 21.37 -20.37 17.13
CA ARG A 464 20.69 -19.26 17.84
C ARG A 464 20.53 -19.47 19.36
N SER A 465 20.55 -20.72 19.84
CA SER A 465 20.25 -21.09 21.23
C SER A 465 21.16 -20.44 22.29
N SER A 466 22.29 -19.88 21.90
CA SER A 466 23.23 -19.16 22.77
C SER A 466 22.99 -17.64 22.88
N ILE A 467 22.29 -17.01 21.93
CA ILE A 467 22.17 -15.53 21.84
C ILE A 467 20.88 -15.03 22.52
N ASP A 468 19.85 -15.88 22.61
CA ASP A 468 18.50 -15.46 22.99
C ASP A 468 18.34 -15.04 24.48
N GLN A 469 19.34 -15.27 25.35
CA GLN A 469 19.25 -14.89 26.76
C GLN A 469 19.50 -13.39 27.01
N GLU A 470 20.48 -12.75 26.35
CA GLU A 470 20.78 -11.32 26.57
C GLU A 470 19.74 -10.39 25.94
N ILE A 471 19.20 -10.77 24.77
CA ILE A 471 18.18 -9.96 24.07
C ILE A 471 16.85 -10.00 24.83
N LYS A 472 16.49 -11.12 25.47
CA LYS A 472 15.24 -11.25 26.25
C LYS A 472 15.18 -10.31 27.48
N SER A 473 16.32 -10.04 28.13
CA SER A 473 16.38 -9.04 29.21
C SER A 473 16.23 -7.60 28.71
N SER A 474 16.81 -7.25 27.55
CA SER A 474 16.70 -5.90 26.96
C SER A 474 15.32 -5.64 26.31
N ALA A 475 14.60 -6.70 25.92
CA ALA A 475 13.28 -6.61 25.29
C ALA A 475 12.17 -6.07 26.21
N GLN A 476 12.38 -6.00 27.53
CA GLN A 476 11.46 -5.32 28.47
C GLN A 476 11.62 -3.78 28.42
N SER A 477 11.63 -3.21 27.22
CA SER A 477 11.81 -1.77 27.02
C SER A 477 10.49 -0.99 27.05
N VAL A 478 10.45 -0.04 27.98
CA VAL A 478 9.48 1.05 28.22
C VAL A 478 8.39 1.20 27.16
N LYS A 479 7.13 1.11 27.62
CA LYS A 479 5.91 1.45 26.90
C LYS A 479 6.04 2.87 26.30
N ARG A 480 6.15 2.99 24.97
CA ARG A 480 6.12 4.29 24.28
C ARG A 480 4.73 4.90 24.41
N ASP A 481 4.56 5.86 25.31
CA ASP A 481 3.33 6.64 25.42
C ASP A 481 3.19 7.58 24.21
N TRP A 482 2.32 7.19 23.28
CA TRP A 482 2.12 7.86 22.01
C TRP A 482 1.22 9.09 22.10
N GLY A 483 1.52 10.05 21.23
CA GLY A 483 0.64 11.14 20.86
C GLY A 483 0.53 12.27 21.89
N THR A 484 0.03 13.41 21.45
CA THR A 484 -0.31 14.55 22.31
C THR A 484 -1.68 14.36 23.00
N SER A 485 -2.06 15.23 23.93
CA SER A 485 -3.43 15.21 24.49
C SER A 485 -4.45 15.49 23.37
N TRP A 486 -5.67 14.95 23.50
CA TRP A 486 -6.73 15.16 22.50
C TRP A 486 -6.94 16.64 22.14
N THR A 487 -6.90 17.53 23.15
CA THR A 487 -6.97 18.99 22.97
C THR A 487 -5.84 19.55 22.10
N LYS A 488 -4.61 19.08 22.29
CA LYS A 488 -3.44 19.47 21.47
C LYS A 488 -3.53 18.87 20.07
N GLN A 489 -3.93 17.60 19.94
CA GLN A 489 -4.16 16.96 18.64
C GLN A 489 -5.21 17.73 17.83
N TYR A 490 -6.36 18.06 18.42
CA TYR A 490 -7.40 18.86 17.79
C TYR A 490 -6.86 20.23 17.34
N SER A 491 -6.18 20.97 18.22
CA SER A 491 -5.61 22.29 17.88
C SER A 491 -4.60 22.23 16.72
N ILE A 492 -3.71 21.23 16.71
CA ILE A 492 -2.73 21.02 15.63
C ILE A 492 -3.42 20.65 14.32
N LEU A 493 -4.37 19.70 14.35
CA LEU A 493 -5.11 19.26 13.17
C LEU A 493 -6.01 20.36 12.59
N PHE A 494 -6.64 21.18 13.45
CA PHE A 494 -7.43 22.33 13.06
C PHE A 494 -6.58 23.39 12.37
N ARG A 495 -5.42 23.75 12.95
CA ARG A 495 -4.46 24.68 12.33
C ARG A 495 -3.94 24.15 10.98
N ARG A 496 -3.62 22.86 10.89
CA ARG A 496 -3.20 22.21 9.63
C ARG A 496 -4.33 22.26 8.58
N GLY A 497 -5.56 21.94 8.97
CA GLY A 497 -6.73 21.94 8.09
C GLY A 497 -7.08 23.34 7.56
N ILE A 498 -6.96 24.39 8.40
CA ILE A 498 -7.09 25.78 7.93
C ILE A 498 -5.97 26.14 6.95
N LYS A 499 -4.72 25.76 7.24
CA LYS A 499 -3.57 26.08 6.37
C LYS A 499 -3.72 25.43 5.00
N GLU A 500 -4.08 24.15 4.96
CA GLU A 500 -4.24 23.36 3.73
C GLU A 500 -5.44 23.84 2.91
N ARG A 501 -6.63 24.00 3.52
CA ARG A 501 -7.84 24.45 2.82
C ARG A 501 -7.94 25.96 2.59
N LYS A 502 -6.91 26.75 2.95
CA LYS A 502 -6.94 28.21 2.77
C LYS A 502 -7.19 28.57 1.30
N HIS A 503 -6.55 27.85 0.38
CA HIS A 503 -6.74 28.03 -1.06
C HIS A 503 -8.20 27.83 -1.48
N ASP A 504 -8.86 26.78 -1.00
CA ASP A 504 -10.20 26.41 -1.41
C ASP A 504 -11.30 27.27 -0.78
N TYR A 505 -11.18 27.59 0.52
CA TYR A 505 -12.16 28.44 1.20
C TYR A 505 -12.03 29.91 0.80
N PHE A 506 -10.81 30.42 0.64
CA PHE A 506 -10.56 31.79 0.16
C PHE A 506 -10.35 31.87 -1.36
N SER A 507 -10.82 30.86 -2.10
CA SER A 507 -10.82 30.91 -3.56
C SER A 507 -11.68 32.10 -4.02
N TRP A 508 -11.09 32.96 -4.87
CA TRP A 508 -11.74 34.17 -5.36
C TRP A 508 -13.10 33.89 -6.01
N LEU A 509 -13.23 32.73 -6.68
CA LEU A 509 -14.48 32.25 -7.27
C LEU A 509 -15.59 32.02 -6.23
N ARG A 510 -15.30 31.41 -5.07
CA ARG A 510 -16.31 31.23 -4.02
C ARG A 510 -16.67 32.53 -3.33
N ILE A 511 -15.67 33.39 -3.06
CA ILE A 511 -15.91 34.70 -2.46
C ILE A 511 -16.80 35.55 -3.38
N THR A 512 -16.46 35.63 -4.67
CA THR A 512 -17.28 36.38 -5.64
C THR A 512 -18.66 35.75 -5.86
N GLN A 513 -18.80 34.42 -5.85
CA GLN A 513 -20.12 33.77 -5.90
C GLN A 513 -21.00 34.12 -4.69
N ILE A 514 -20.44 34.10 -3.47
CA ILE A 514 -21.18 34.46 -2.25
C ILE A 514 -21.54 35.94 -2.25
N VAL A 515 -20.62 36.82 -2.62
CA VAL A 515 -20.88 38.27 -2.71
C VAL A 515 -21.89 38.58 -3.80
N ALA A 516 -21.80 37.97 -4.99
CA ALA A 516 -22.74 38.16 -6.08
C ALA A 516 -24.15 37.66 -5.73
N THR A 517 -24.27 36.47 -5.12
CA THR A 517 -25.57 35.95 -4.67
C THR A 517 -26.17 36.81 -3.56
N ALA A 518 -25.36 37.31 -2.62
CA ALA A 518 -25.80 38.26 -1.60
C ALA A 518 -26.25 39.60 -2.19
N ILE A 519 -25.56 40.12 -3.22
CA ILE A 519 -25.96 41.35 -3.94
C ILE A 519 -27.26 41.12 -4.73
N ILE A 520 -27.41 39.99 -5.42
CA ILE A 520 -28.63 39.67 -6.18
C ILE A 520 -29.84 39.53 -5.24
N LEU A 521 -29.69 38.82 -4.12
CA LEU A 521 -30.72 38.72 -3.08
C LEU A 521 -31.01 40.10 -2.46
N GLY A 522 -29.96 40.87 -2.13
CA GLY A 522 -30.10 42.22 -1.60
C GLY A 522 -30.88 43.16 -2.53
N LEU A 523 -30.59 43.11 -3.84
CA LEU A 523 -31.29 43.89 -4.87
C LEU A 523 -32.74 43.44 -5.08
N LEU A 524 -32.99 42.12 -5.11
CA LEU A 524 -34.34 41.56 -5.31
C LEU A 524 -35.29 41.90 -4.15
N TRP A 525 -34.75 42.10 -2.94
CA TRP A 525 -35.52 42.46 -1.74
C TRP A 525 -35.37 43.94 -1.32
N TRP A 526 -34.61 44.76 -2.08
CA TRP A 526 -34.17 46.13 -1.71
C TRP A 526 -35.30 47.13 -1.41
N ARG A 527 -36.55 46.81 -1.77
CA ARG A 527 -37.75 47.61 -1.44
C ARG A 527 -38.96 46.76 -1.04
N SER A 528 -38.77 45.54 -0.52
CA SER A 528 -39.87 44.73 0.00
C SER A 528 -40.50 45.41 1.23
N ASN A 529 -41.71 45.95 1.05
CA ASN A 529 -42.35 46.81 2.05
C ASN A 529 -43.30 45.96 2.92
N VAL A 530 -42.92 45.72 4.18
CA VAL A 530 -43.61 44.79 5.11
C VAL A 530 -45.08 45.17 5.41
N HIS A 531 -45.52 46.37 5.01
CA HIS A 531 -46.86 46.91 5.26
C HIS A 531 -47.85 46.80 4.09
N SER A 532 -47.48 46.18 2.97
CA SER A 532 -48.37 45.98 1.82
C SER A 532 -48.79 44.50 1.69
N PRO A 533 -50.09 44.15 1.83
CA PRO A 533 -50.53 42.75 1.77
C PRO A 533 -50.38 42.13 0.37
N LYS A 534 -50.12 42.93 -0.68
CA LYS A 534 -49.80 42.43 -2.02
C LYS A 534 -48.36 41.94 -2.15
N ASP A 535 -47.45 42.45 -1.32
CA ASP A 535 -46.03 42.08 -1.39
C ASP A 535 -45.73 40.78 -0.61
N LEU A 536 -46.55 40.44 0.40
CA LEU A 536 -46.52 39.10 1.03
C LEU A 536 -46.86 37.97 0.05
N GLN A 537 -47.70 38.25 -0.96
CA GLN A 537 -48.13 37.24 -1.93
C GLN A 537 -47.03 36.87 -2.95
N ASN A 538 -45.95 37.66 -3.00
CA ASN A 538 -44.74 37.42 -3.80
C ASN A 538 -43.59 36.79 -2.97
N GLN A 539 -43.83 36.41 -1.69
CA GLN A 539 -42.84 35.79 -0.80
C GLN A 539 -43.01 34.26 -0.66
N VAL A 540 -43.91 33.65 -1.44
CA VAL A 540 -44.12 32.19 -1.56
C VAL A 540 -43.70 31.73 -2.94
#